data_AF-A0A812JSI4-F1
#
_entry.id   AF-A0A812JSI4-F1
#
_cell.length_a   1.000
_cell.length_b   1.000
_cell.length_c   1.000
_cell.angle_alpha   90.00
_cell.angle_beta   90.00
_cell.angle_gamma   90.00
#
_symmetry.space_group_name_H-M   'P 1'
#
loop_
_entity.id
_entity.type
_entity.pdbx_description
1 polymer ?
#
loop_
_entity_poly.entity_id
_entity_poly.type
_entity_poly.pdbx_seq_one_letter_code
_entity_poly.pdbx_strand_id
1 'polypeptide(L)'
;MGIRSRRLDAEALASLLKVEDFLALGELICHEDAREARRLRCIDVADEAARMCQEEGVAFLSHQWASFEHPDPDGVQYRAMVKAVEEVLERGIKCSWIWVDYCSIPQRNTFQQQTAINSLSVYASYCSVFLSVVPPCIHSDTGHDIDINSYCSRAWCRLEKLSYGTAGWNADGRLAFMCTQEGITNDWKAIFDDESVLDVAGGAFSCCARNHPDGKPCDKQKIVGVLLGIYWRLLATVRDAPENADRATALLKLIDQDEKRYFPPYTSYISETGSTRIELFDGFLPVLRDMFLQDTEADHHQRVVVPGVGDPQLDDFLPQARARVKVNMTSL
;
A
#
# COMPACT_ATOMS: atom_id res chain seq x y z
N MET A 1 -16.17 -13.84 31.12
CA MET A 1 -14.80 -13.30 31.03
C MET A 1 -14.33 -13.55 29.61
N GLY A 2 -14.41 -12.52 28.76
CA GLY A 2 -14.23 -12.67 27.32
C GLY A 2 -12.76 -12.83 26.95
N ILE A 3 -12.47 -13.88 26.19
CA ILE A 3 -11.17 -14.09 25.54
C ILE A 3 -11.15 -13.13 24.35
N ARG A 4 -10.32 -12.08 24.42
CA ARG A 4 -10.05 -11.20 23.28
C ARG A 4 -9.32 -12.03 22.21
N SER A 5 -9.88 -12.07 21.00
CA SER A 5 -9.18 -12.51 19.79
C SER A 5 -7.84 -11.79 19.70
N ARG A 6 -6.76 -12.52 19.36
CA ARG A 6 -5.43 -11.93 19.12
C ARG A 6 -5.48 -11.21 17.78
N ARG A 7 -5.95 -9.97 17.77
CA ARG A 7 -5.80 -9.07 16.62
C ARG A 7 -4.32 -8.70 16.49
N LEU A 8 -3.84 -8.58 15.25
CA LEU A 8 -2.59 -7.90 14.96
C LEU A 8 -2.81 -6.41 15.23
N ASP A 9 -2.77 -6.01 16.50
CA ASP A 9 -2.85 -4.62 16.93
C ASP A 9 -1.51 -3.95 16.60
N ALA A 10 -1.32 -3.58 15.33
CA ALA A 10 -0.21 -2.74 14.92
C ALA A 10 -0.50 -1.31 15.39
N GLU A 11 0.29 -0.81 16.34
CA GLU A 11 0.24 0.57 16.85
C GLU A 11 0.69 1.61 15.80
N ALA A 12 -0.07 1.77 14.71
CA ALA A 12 -0.21 3.00 13.90
C ALA A 12 -1.18 2.71 12.75
N LEU A 13 -2.47 3.02 12.85
CA LEU A 13 -3.45 2.56 11.85
C LEU A 13 -3.69 3.46 10.64
N ALA A 14 -3.28 4.73 10.64
CA ALA A 14 -2.98 5.58 9.48
C ALA A 14 -3.15 7.04 9.87
N SER A 15 -2.49 7.94 9.14
CA SER A 15 -2.72 9.38 9.24
C SER A 15 -3.24 9.91 7.92
N LEU A 16 -4.36 10.63 7.95
CA LEU A 16 -5.11 11.02 6.76
C LEU A 16 -5.40 12.49 6.72
N LEU A 17 -5.42 13.03 5.51
CA LEU A 17 -5.90 14.38 5.25
C LEU A 17 -7.34 14.30 4.77
N LYS A 18 -8.15 15.28 5.16
CA LYS A 18 -9.39 15.50 4.43
C LYS A 18 -9.08 15.94 3.01
N VAL A 19 -9.92 15.54 2.06
CA VAL A 19 -9.80 15.94 0.66
C VAL A 19 -9.78 17.47 0.51
N GLU A 20 -10.68 18.18 1.20
CA GLU A 20 -10.73 19.66 1.18
C GLU A 20 -9.42 20.30 1.63
N ASP A 21 -8.80 19.76 2.69
CA ASP A 21 -7.54 20.27 3.22
C ASP A 21 -6.38 19.94 2.28
N PHE A 22 -6.38 18.73 1.69
CA PHE A 22 -5.36 18.29 0.75
C PHE A 22 -5.35 19.15 -0.51
N LEU A 23 -6.51 19.39 -1.14
CA LEU A 23 -6.62 20.21 -2.34
C LEU A 23 -6.14 21.65 -2.11
N ALA A 24 -6.29 22.16 -0.89
CA ALA A 24 -5.90 23.51 -0.49
C ALA A 24 -4.45 23.66 0.01
N LEU A 25 -3.63 22.61 0.01
CA LEU A 25 -2.25 22.67 0.54
C LEU A 25 -1.33 23.57 -0.30
N GLY A 26 -1.47 23.51 -1.63
CA GLY A 26 -0.58 24.18 -2.59
C GLY A 26 0.72 23.41 -2.89
N GLU A 27 1.18 22.59 -1.96
CA GLU A 27 2.34 21.69 -2.10
C GLU A 27 2.21 20.48 -1.16
N LEU A 28 2.98 19.41 -1.41
CA LEU A 28 3.09 18.32 -0.43
C LEU A 28 3.87 18.80 0.79
N ILE A 29 3.32 18.56 1.98
CA ILE A 29 3.97 18.90 3.25
C ILE A 29 4.35 17.63 4.00
N CYS A 30 5.41 17.67 4.80
CA CYS A 30 5.80 16.48 5.56
C CYS A 30 4.78 16.17 6.66
N HIS A 31 4.70 14.90 7.06
CA HIS A 31 3.80 14.41 8.10
C HIS A 31 3.84 15.24 9.38
N GLU A 32 5.03 15.59 9.88
CA GLU A 32 5.17 16.35 11.11
C GLU A 32 4.53 17.75 10.99
N ASP A 33 4.72 18.42 9.86
CA ASP A 33 4.16 19.75 9.62
C ASP A 33 2.63 19.68 9.44
N ALA A 34 2.13 18.64 8.76
CA ALA A 34 0.69 18.37 8.64
C ALA A 34 0.03 18.09 10.01
N ARG A 35 0.72 17.33 10.86
CA ARG A 35 0.29 17.04 12.24
C ARG A 35 0.25 18.30 13.09
N GLU A 36 1.30 19.12 13.04
CA GLU A 36 1.38 20.39 13.80
C GLU A 36 0.31 21.38 13.36
N ALA A 37 0.00 21.42 12.06
CA ALA A 37 -1.11 22.19 11.50
C ALA A 37 -2.50 21.60 11.81
N ARG A 38 -2.59 20.48 12.54
CA ARG A 38 -3.83 19.75 12.87
C ARG A 38 -4.66 19.35 11.64
N ARG A 39 -3.98 19.02 10.53
CA ARG A 39 -4.60 18.55 9.28
C ARG A 39 -4.74 17.03 9.22
N LEU A 40 -4.05 16.30 10.11
CA LEU A 40 -4.07 14.85 10.12
C LEU A 40 -5.13 14.30 11.07
N ARG A 41 -5.97 13.40 10.55
CA ARG A 41 -6.76 12.45 11.35
C ARG A 41 -5.94 11.17 11.51
N CYS A 42 -5.51 10.90 12.74
CA CYS A 42 -4.88 9.62 13.09
C CYS A 42 -5.97 8.62 13.45
N ILE A 43 -5.86 7.41 12.90
CA ILE A 43 -6.70 6.28 13.24
C ILE A 43 -5.76 5.23 13.80
N ASP A 44 -6.13 4.67 14.96
CA ASP A 44 -5.38 3.65 15.71
C ASP A 44 -6.29 2.45 16.07
N VAL A 45 -7.47 2.34 15.43
CA VAL A 45 -8.40 1.20 15.56
C VAL A 45 -8.80 0.67 14.19
N ALA A 46 -8.56 -0.63 13.94
CA ALA A 46 -8.83 -1.29 12.64
C ALA A 46 -10.29 -1.16 12.20
N ASP A 47 -11.23 -1.38 13.12
CA ASP A 47 -12.66 -1.30 12.83
C ASP A 47 -13.09 0.13 12.46
N GLU A 48 -12.49 1.14 13.08
CA GLU A 48 -12.74 2.54 12.72
C GLU A 48 -12.16 2.86 11.33
N ALA A 49 -10.93 2.41 11.05
CA ALA A 49 -10.31 2.59 9.75
C ALA A 49 -11.15 1.96 8.64
N ALA A 50 -11.58 0.71 8.84
CA ALA A 50 -12.42 -0.01 7.90
C ALA A 50 -13.76 0.71 7.67
N ARG A 51 -14.48 1.06 8.75
CA ARG A 51 -15.76 1.79 8.65
C ARG A 51 -15.59 3.11 7.91
N MET A 52 -14.58 3.91 8.25
CA MET A 52 -14.37 5.21 7.61
C MET A 52 -14.02 5.05 6.12
N CYS A 53 -13.21 4.06 5.74
CA CYS A 53 -12.94 3.81 4.33
C CYS A 53 -14.21 3.46 3.55
N GLN A 54 -15.14 2.74 4.17
CA GLN A 54 -16.40 2.31 3.53
C GLN A 54 -17.45 3.42 3.50
N GLU A 55 -17.61 4.12 4.62
CA GLU A 55 -18.64 5.12 4.83
C GLU A 55 -18.24 6.49 4.32
N GLU A 56 -16.95 6.79 4.15
CA GLU A 56 -16.48 8.13 3.76
C GLU A 56 -15.60 8.08 2.49
N GLY A 57 -14.98 6.95 2.19
CA GLY A 57 -14.10 6.79 1.03
C GLY A 57 -12.71 7.39 1.28
N VAL A 58 -11.69 6.62 0.93
CA VAL A 58 -10.27 6.99 1.03
C VAL A 58 -9.59 6.75 -0.31
N ALA A 59 -8.90 7.77 -0.82
CA ALA A 59 -7.95 7.60 -1.91
C ALA A 59 -6.53 7.41 -1.37
N PHE A 60 -5.91 6.31 -1.81
CA PHE A 60 -4.49 6.02 -1.63
C PHE A 60 -3.73 6.57 -2.84
N LEU A 61 -2.86 7.56 -2.63
CA LEU A 61 -2.09 8.19 -3.69
C LEU A 61 -0.69 7.60 -3.68
N SER A 62 -0.37 6.84 -4.72
CA SER A 62 0.95 6.26 -4.97
C SER A 62 1.70 7.09 -6.00
N HIS A 63 2.95 7.42 -5.71
CA HIS A 63 3.80 8.21 -6.61
C HIS A 63 5.28 7.85 -6.44
N GLN A 64 6.13 8.35 -7.35
CA GLN A 64 7.58 8.20 -7.24
C GLN A 64 8.19 9.51 -6.76
N TRP A 65 8.99 9.48 -5.70
CA TRP A 65 9.74 10.67 -5.26
C TRP A 65 10.64 11.24 -6.37
N ALA A 66 10.54 12.55 -6.61
CA ALA A 66 11.31 13.31 -7.59
C ALA A 66 12.59 13.96 -7.04
N SER A 67 12.92 13.71 -5.77
CA SER A 67 14.24 14.02 -5.21
C SER A 67 14.58 13.08 -4.06
N PHE A 68 15.81 13.20 -3.55
CA PHE A 68 16.29 12.48 -2.38
C PHE A 68 15.82 13.07 -1.04
N GLU A 69 15.40 14.34 -1.01
CA GLU A 69 15.02 15.04 0.23
C GLU A 69 13.53 15.34 0.31
N HIS A 70 12.92 15.73 -0.82
CA HIS A 70 11.50 16.05 -0.94
C HIS A 70 10.86 15.22 -2.07
N PRO A 71 9.66 14.64 -1.89
CA PRO A 71 9.05 13.81 -2.93
C PRO A 71 8.65 14.60 -4.19
N ASP A 72 8.44 15.91 -4.09
CA ASP A 72 7.94 16.74 -5.20
C ASP A 72 8.50 18.17 -5.13
N PRO A 73 9.80 18.39 -5.38
CA PRO A 73 10.43 19.70 -5.23
C PRO A 73 9.87 20.78 -6.17
N ASP A 74 9.32 20.39 -7.32
CA ASP A 74 8.80 21.30 -8.35
C ASP A 74 7.25 21.43 -8.34
N GLY A 75 6.60 20.76 -7.38
CA GLY A 75 5.13 20.73 -7.25
C GLY A 75 4.40 20.03 -8.40
N VAL A 76 5.12 19.32 -9.29
CA VAL A 76 4.53 18.70 -10.48
C VAL A 76 3.60 17.57 -10.08
N GLN A 77 4.01 16.77 -9.10
CA GLN A 77 3.24 15.61 -8.64
C GLN A 77 2.03 16.03 -7.84
N TYR A 78 2.16 17.01 -6.94
CA TYR A 78 1.05 17.58 -6.19
C TYR A 78 -0.03 18.11 -7.14
N ARG A 79 0.33 18.88 -8.16
CA ARG A 79 -0.63 19.36 -9.17
C ARG A 79 -1.32 18.22 -9.91
N ALA A 80 -0.59 17.13 -10.20
CA ALA A 80 -1.18 15.95 -10.83
C ALA A 80 -2.10 15.17 -9.88
N MET A 81 -1.74 15.07 -8.60
CA MET A 81 -2.57 14.46 -7.55
C MET A 81 -3.88 15.21 -7.37
N VAL A 82 -3.84 16.55 -7.29
CA VAL A 82 -5.02 17.41 -7.19
C VAL A 82 -5.97 17.12 -8.36
N LYS A 83 -5.49 17.16 -9.60
CA LYS A 83 -6.29 16.85 -10.79
C LYS A 83 -6.87 15.43 -10.75
N ALA A 84 -6.09 14.45 -10.30
CA ALA A 84 -6.55 13.06 -10.19
C ALA A 84 -7.68 12.92 -9.16
N VAL A 85 -7.56 13.59 -8.01
CA VAL A 85 -8.60 13.61 -6.97
C VAL A 85 -9.84 14.34 -7.47
N GLU A 86 -9.70 15.50 -8.11
CA GLU A 86 -10.81 16.24 -8.71
C GLU A 86 -11.59 15.39 -9.72
N GLU A 87 -10.90 14.70 -10.62
CA GLU A 87 -11.54 13.78 -11.58
C GLU A 87 -12.34 12.67 -10.87
N VAL A 88 -11.79 12.07 -9.82
CA VAL A 88 -12.50 11.05 -9.01
C VAL A 88 -13.80 11.62 -8.45
N LEU A 89 -13.74 12.83 -7.89
CA LEU A 89 -14.91 13.52 -7.33
C LEU A 89 -15.93 13.89 -8.40
N GLU A 90 -15.49 14.37 -9.57
CA GLU A 90 -16.33 14.73 -10.71
C GLU A 90 -17.07 13.51 -11.28
N ARG A 91 -16.46 12.32 -11.24
CA ARG A 91 -17.10 11.04 -11.58
C ARG A 91 -18.13 10.57 -10.53
N GLY A 92 -18.35 11.35 -9.47
CA GLY A 92 -19.27 11.01 -8.37
C GLY A 92 -18.74 9.89 -7.49
N ILE A 93 -17.45 9.57 -7.56
CA ILE A 93 -16.83 8.56 -6.71
C ILE A 93 -16.61 9.18 -5.34
N LYS A 94 -17.10 8.49 -4.33
CA LYS A 94 -17.00 8.94 -2.94
C LYS A 94 -15.55 8.86 -2.45
N CYS A 95 -15.00 10.00 -2.07
CA CYS A 95 -13.69 10.13 -1.49
C CYS A 95 -13.66 11.36 -0.57
N SER A 96 -13.58 11.15 0.74
CA SER A 96 -13.49 12.24 1.73
C SER A 96 -12.07 12.40 2.30
N TRP A 97 -11.23 11.37 2.15
CA TRP A 97 -9.93 11.29 2.79
C TRP A 97 -8.83 10.90 1.80
N ILE A 98 -7.64 11.44 2.05
CA ILE A 98 -6.42 11.20 1.28
C ILE A 98 -5.38 10.56 2.20
N TRP A 99 -4.77 9.49 1.69
CA TRP A 99 -3.50 8.97 2.18
C TRP A 99 -2.44 9.19 1.11
N VAL A 100 -1.33 9.82 1.48
CA VAL A 100 -0.15 10.01 0.63
C VAL A 100 1.07 9.91 1.52
N ASP A 101 2.04 9.08 1.13
CA ASP A 101 3.15 8.62 1.98
C ASP A 101 3.86 9.77 2.76
N TYR A 102 4.20 10.88 2.11
CA TYR A 102 4.95 11.98 2.71
C TYR A 102 4.18 12.70 3.82
N CYS A 103 2.86 12.85 3.66
CA CYS A 103 1.99 13.46 4.66
C CYS A 103 1.50 12.45 5.70
N SER A 104 1.36 11.18 5.30
CA SER A 104 0.70 10.13 6.10
C SER A 104 1.67 9.28 6.92
N ILE A 105 2.96 9.27 6.59
CA ILE A 105 4.00 8.52 7.29
C ILE A 105 4.99 9.51 7.94
N PRO A 106 5.36 9.33 9.23
CA PRO A 106 6.42 10.13 9.86
C PRO A 106 7.72 10.14 9.05
N GLN A 107 8.28 11.33 8.83
CA GLN A 107 9.50 11.51 8.02
C GLN A 107 10.73 11.73 8.90
N ARG A 108 10.54 12.30 10.10
CA ARG A 108 11.64 12.69 11.00
C ARG A 108 11.85 11.68 12.13
N ASN A 109 10.85 10.88 12.48
CA ASN A 109 10.94 9.84 13.51
C ASN A 109 11.01 8.44 12.87
N THR A 110 12.21 7.85 12.82
CA THR A 110 12.45 6.55 12.16
C THR A 110 11.72 5.38 12.83
N PHE A 111 11.51 5.43 14.15
CA PHE A 111 10.77 4.38 14.86
C PHE A 111 9.29 4.43 14.47
N GLN A 112 8.66 5.61 14.55
CA GLN A 112 7.26 5.77 14.15
C GLN A 112 7.06 5.56 12.64
N GLN A 113 8.04 5.95 11.83
CA GLN A 113 8.07 5.64 10.40
C GLN A 113 7.96 4.14 10.16
N GLN A 114 8.80 3.33 10.82
CA GLN A 114 8.75 1.88 10.64
C GLN A 114 7.41 1.29 11.10
N THR A 115 6.84 1.79 12.19
CA THR A 115 5.53 1.32 12.65
C THR A 115 4.42 1.65 11.65
N ALA A 116 4.43 2.84 11.03
CA ALA A 116 3.50 3.21 9.98
C ALA A 116 3.74 2.42 8.67
N ILE A 117 4.99 2.09 8.33
CA ILE A 117 5.30 1.20 7.19
C ILE A 117 4.76 -0.20 7.45
N ASN A 118 4.90 -0.73 8.66
CA ASN A 118 4.41 -2.06 9.02
C ASN A 118 2.89 -2.20 8.87
N SER A 119 2.13 -1.12 9.00
CA SER A 119 0.67 -1.10 8.83
C SER A 119 0.22 -0.66 7.42
N LEU A 120 1.14 -0.31 6.52
CA LEU A 120 0.83 0.16 5.17
C LEU A 120 -0.07 -0.82 4.41
N SER A 121 0.22 -2.11 4.47
CA SER A 121 -0.56 -3.12 3.76
C SER A 121 -1.96 -3.31 4.32
N VAL A 122 -2.15 -3.08 5.62
CA VAL A 122 -3.47 -3.09 6.28
C VAL A 122 -4.26 -1.87 5.83
N TYR A 123 -3.68 -0.68 5.86
CA TYR A 123 -4.39 0.52 5.47
C TYR A 123 -4.75 0.54 3.97
N ALA A 124 -3.79 0.19 3.11
CA ALA A 124 -4.02 0.09 1.67
C ALA A 124 -5.13 -0.93 1.34
N SER A 125 -5.32 -1.96 2.18
CA SER A 125 -6.38 -2.95 1.99
C SER A 125 -7.79 -2.40 2.24
N TYR A 126 -7.91 -1.35 3.06
CA TYR A 126 -9.19 -0.71 3.35
C TYR A 126 -9.53 0.42 2.38
N CYS A 127 -8.53 1.02 1.71
CA CYS A 127 -8.76 2.13 0.78
C CYS A 127 -9.75 1.76 -0.34
N SER A 128 -10.64 2.71 -0.66
CA SER A 128 -11.69 2.54 -1.68
C SER A 128 -11.21 2.95 -3.07
N VAL A 129 -10.20 3.82 -3.16
CA VAL A 129 -9.60 4.28 -4.42
C VAL A 129 -8.09 4.17 -4.33
N PHE A 130 -7.45 3.65 -5.39
CA PHE A 130 -6.00 3.70 -5.57
C PHE A 130 -5.66 4.58 -6.77
N LEU A 131 -4.83 5.59 -6.57
CA LEU A 131 -4.38 6.51 -7.61
C LEU A 131 -2.88 6.33 -7.82
N SER A 132 -2.50 5.71 -8.93
CA SER A 132 -1.12 5.77 -9.42
C SER A 132 -0.91 7.12 -10.11
N VAL A 133 -0.23 8.05 -9.47
CA VAL A 133 -0.01 9.41 -9.99
C VAL A 133 1.39 9.49 -10.57
N VAL A 134 1.47 9.49 -11.90
CA VAL A 134 2.73 9.36 -12.65
C VAL A 134 2.81 10.45 -13.74
N PRO A 135 2.88 11.74 -13.35
CA PRO A 135 3.12 12.80 -14.32
C PRO A 135 4.58 12.74 -14.81
N PRO A 136 4.84 13.13 -16.07
CA PRO A 136 6.20 13.30 -16.57
C PRO A 136 6.87 14.41 -15.76
N CYS A 137 7.98 14.09 -15.11
CA CYS A 137 8.83 15.05 -14.44
C CYS A 137 10.29 14.58 -14.45
N ILE A 138 11.21 15.43 -14.03
CA ILE A 138 12.63 15.09 -13.95
C ILE A 138 13.01 14.97 -12.48
N HIS A 139 13.74 13.90 -12.14
CA HIS A 139 14.28 13.75 -10.81
C HIS A 139 15.39 14.79 -10.58
N SER A 140 15.17 15.71 -9.64
CA SER A 140 16.03 16.89 -9.43
C SER A 140 17.50 16.55 -9.13
N ASP A 141 17.79 15.47 -8.38
CA ASP A 141 19.18 15.10 -8.08
C ASP A 141 19.90 14.31 -9.20
N THR A 142 19.19 13.48 -9.96
CA THR A 142 19.80 12.53 -10.92
C THR A 142 19.64 12.96 -12.36
N GLY A 143 18.71 13.88 -12.65
CA GLY A 143 18.35 14.29 -14.00
C GLY A 143 17.61 13.22 -14.81
N HIS A 144 17.24 12.08 -14.19
CA HIS A 144 16.51 11.03 -14.86
C HIS A 144 15.03 11.39 -15.05
N ASP A 145 14.46 10.96 -16.17
CA ASP A 145 13.02 11.05 -16.40
C ASP A 145 12.26 10.18 -15.41
N ILE A 146 11.15 10.73 -14.91
CA ILE A 146 10.15 10.02 -14.12
C ILE A 146 8.95 9.77 -15.03
N ASP A 147 8.72 8.48 -15.28
CA ASP A 147 7.68 7.97 -16.16
C ASP A 147 7.05 6.70 -15.57
N ILE A 148 6.18 6.05 -16.36
CA ILE A 148 5.50 4.80 -15.96
C ILE A 148 6.53 3.68 -15.71
N ASN A 149 7.61 3.62 -16.49
CA ASN A 149 8.62 2.58 -16.36
C ASN A 149 9.43 2.75 -15.09
N SER A 150 9.89 3.98 -14.80
CA SER A 150 10.60 4.29 -13.58
C SER A 150 9.71 4.03 -12.38
N TYR A 151 8.44 4.45 -12.41
CA TYR A 151 7.46 4.22 -11.36
C TYR A 151 7.24 2.72 -11.10
N CYS A 152 7.00 1.92 -12.14
CA CYS A 152 6.83 0.47 -12.00
C CYS A 152 8.11 -0.27 -11.59
N SER A 153 9.29 0.32 -11.77
CA SER A 153 10.57 -0.26 -11.32
C SER A 153 10.82 -0.10 -9.81
N ARG A 154 10.16 0.87 -9.16
CA ARG A 154 10.39 1.24 -7.76
C ARG A 154 9.83 0.21 -6.80
N ALA A 155 10.63 -0.22 -5.84
CA ALA A 155 10.21 -1.20 -4.85
C ALA A 155 9.03 -0.71 -3.98
N TRP A 156 9.07 0.54 -3.52
CA TRP A 156 7.99 1.12 -2.73
C TRP A 156 6.66 1.18 -3.50
N CYS A 157 6.68 1.62 -4.76
CA CYS A 157 5.48 1.67 -5.60
C CYS A 157 4.92 0.26 -5.90
N ARG A 158 5.79 -0.73 -6.11
CA ARG A 158 5.39 -2.15 -6.22
C ARG A 158 4.72 -2.63 -4.93
N LEU A 159 5.29 -2.32 -3.76
CA LEU A 159 4.74 -2.71 -2.47
C LEU A 159 3.34 -2.11 -2.24
N GLU A 160 3.14 -0.85 -2.60
CA GLU A 160 1.85 -0.16 -2.49
C GLU A 160 0.80 -0.79 -3.41
N LYS A 161 1.15 -1.03 -4.68
CA LYS A 161 0.29 -1.74 -5.64
C LYS A 161 -0.06 -3.14 -5.17
N LEU A 162 0.93 -3.90 -4.68
CA LEU A 162 0.72 -5.25 -4.16
C LEU A 162 -0.17 -5.21 -2.92
N SER A 163 0.05 -4.26 -2.01
CA SER A 163 -0.74 -4.08 -0.79
C SER A 163 -2.21 -3.82 -1.07
N TYR A 164 -2.50 -2.92 -2.02
CA TYR A 164 -3.87 -2.63 -2.45
C TYR A 164 -4.48 -3.78 -3.26
N GLY A 165 -3.76 -4.26 -4.28
CA GLY A 165 -4.26 -5.22 -5.27
C GLY A 165 -4.43 -6.67 -4.75
N THR A 166 -3.93 -6.97 -3.55
CA THR A 166 -4.10 -8.29 -2.89
C THR A 166 -5.21 -8.30 -1.83
N ALA A 167 -5.87 -7.17 -1.60
CA ALA A 167 -6.96 -7.11 -0.63
C ALA A 167 -8.29 -7.56 -1.26
N GLY A 168 -9.03 -8.41 -0.55
CA GLY A 168 -10.22 -9.13 -1.02
C GLY A 168 -11.56 -8.44 -0.74
N TRP A 169 -11.61 -7.11 -0.61
CA TRP A 169 -12.89 -6.43 -0.43
C TRP A 169 -13.76 -6.57 -1.69
N ASN A 170 -14.84 -7.38 -1.58
CA ASN A 170 -15.92 -7.61 -2.53
C ASN A 170 -15.90 -6.68 -3.75
N ALA A 171 -15.58 -7.26 -4.91
CA ALA A 171 -15.07 -6.65 -6.15
C ALA A 171 -15.82 -5.43 -6.76
N ASP A 172 -16.93 -4.97 -6.19
CA ASP A 172 -17.78 -3.94 -6.79
C ASP A 172 -17.50 -2.51 -6.29
N GLY A 173 -16.74 -2.35 -5.18
CA GLY A 173 -16.59 -1.04 -4.50
C GLY A 173 -15.20 -0.40 -4.56
N ARG A 174 -14.18 -1.14 -4.97
CA ARG A 174 -12.79 -0.66 -4.99
C ARG A 174 -12.37 -0.29 -6.39
N LEU A 175 -11.86 0.92 -6.53
CA LEU A 175 -11.49 1.49 -7.82
C LEU A 175 -9.98 1.75 -7.86
N ALA A 176 -9.39 1.65 -9.04
CA ALA A 176 -8.01 2.03 -9.24
C ALA A 176 -7.88 2.82 -10.52
N PHE A 177 -7.05 3.85 -10.48
CA PHE A 177 -6.76 4.70 -11.62
C PHE A 177 -5.26 4.91 -11.76
N MET A 178 -4.82 5.06 -13.01
CA MET A 178 -3.49 5.52 -13.35
C MET A 178 -3.61 6.85 -14.08
N CYS A 179 -2.92 7.85 -13.53
CA CYS A 179 -2.97 9.24 -13.94
C CYS A 179 -1.62 9.59 -14.54
N THR A 180 -1.58 9.79 -15.85
CA THR A 180 -0.36 10.09 -16.62
C THR A 180 -0.56 11.37 -17.44
N GLN A 181 0.43 11.75 -18.24
CA GLN A 181 0.25 12.84 -19.22
C GLN A 181 -0.86 12.56 -20.26
N GLU A 182 -1.16 11.29 -20.52
CA GLU A 182 -2.16 10.88 -21.52
C GLU A 182 -3.59 10.95 -20.96
N GLY A 183 -3.74 11.15 -19.66
CA GLY A 183 -5.02 11.22 -18.96
C GLY A 183 -5.13 10.20 -17.84
N ILE A 184 -6.38 9.88 -17.50
CA ILE A 184 -6.73 8.99 -16.38
C ILE A 184 -7.39 7.73 -16.93
N THR A 185 -6.76 6.58 -16.72
CA THR A 185 -7.30 5.26 -17.06
C THR A 185 -7.67 4.48 -15.81
N ASN A 186 -8.71 3.65 -15.88
CA ASN A 186 -9.10 2.70 -14.84
C ASN A 186 -8.84 1.23 -15.25
N ASP A 187 -7.92 1.01 -16.20
CA ASP A 187 -7.52 -0.33 -16.61
C ASP A 187 -6.78 -1.05 -15.48
N TRP A 188 -7.52 -1.90 -14.78
CA TRP A 188 -7.01 -2.69 -13.67
C TRP A 188 -5.79 -3.54 -14.04
N LYS A 189 -5.78 -4.13 -15.25
CA LYS A 189 -4.68 -4.98 -15.69
C LYS A 189 -3.42 -4.15 -15.93
N ALA A 190 -3.55 -2.99 -16.55
CA ALA A 190 -2.42 -2.08 -16.74
C ALA A 190 -1.83 -1.60 -15.39
N ILE A 191 -2.66 -1.50 -14.34
CA ILE A 191 -2.21 -1.03 -13.02
C ILE A 191 -1.53 -2.15 -12.23
N PHE A 192 -2.10 -3.37 -12.24
CA PHE A 192 -1.74 -4.45 -11.30
C PHE A 192 -1.29 -5.78 -11.92
N ASP A 193 -1.48 -6.04 -13.21
CA ASP A 193 -1.11 -7.34 -13.83
C ASP A 193 0.33 -7.37 -14.37
N ASP A 194 1.15 -6.38 -14.02
CA ASP A 194 2.60 -6.45 -14.21
C ASP A 194 3.19 -7.44 -13.19
N GLU A 195 3.78 -8.56 -13.65
CA GLU A 195 4.48 -9.55 -12.81
C GLU A 195 5.52 -8.90 -11.89
N SER A 196 6.05 -7.73 -12.27
CA SER A 196 6.98 -6.97 -11.46
C SER A 196 6.40 -6.48 -10.13
N VAL A 197 5.06 -6.41 -10.00
CA VAL A 197 4.37 -6.01 -8.76
C VAL A 197 4.67 -6.95 -7.59
N LEU A 198 4.92 -8.23 -7.87
CA LEU A 198 5.27 -9.24 -6.86
C LEU A 198 6.77 -9.17 -6.51
N ASP A 199 7.61 -8.74 -7.45
CA ASP A 199 9.07 -8.62 -7.29
C ASP A 199 9.46 -7.31 -6.57
N VAL A 200 8.92 -7.12 -5.36
CA VAL A 200 9.16 -5.93 -4.54
C VAL A 200 10.62 -5.85 -4.09
N ALA A 201 11.19 -6.97 -3.60
CA ALA A 201 12.56 -7.01 -3.10
C ALA A 201 13.62 -6.83 -4.21
N GLY A 202 13.29 -7.19 -5.46
CA GLY A 202 14.09 -6.92 -6.65
C GLY A 202 13.92 -5.53 -7.25
N GLY A 203 12.98 -4.72 -6.75
CA GLY A 203 12.75 -3.34 -7.21
C GLY A 203 13.88 -2.37 -6.86
N ALA A 204 13.84 -1.19 -7.49
CA ALA A 204 14.78 -0.10 -7.25
C ALA A 204 14.46 0.65 -5.95
N PHE A 205 15.49 0.86 -5.13
CA PHE A 205 15.43 1.64 -3.88
C PHE A 205 16.31 2.88 -3.97
N SER A 206 15.82 4.02 -3.48
CA SER A 206 16.61 5.27 -3.43
C SER A 206 17.88 5.10 -2.58
N CYS A 207 17.80 4.39 -1.45
CA CYS A 207 18.95 4.15 -0.57
C CYS A 207 20.07 3.38 -1.29
N CYS A 208 19.71 2.40 -2.12
CA CYS A 208 20.66 1.63 -2.93
C CYS A 208 21.29 2.47 -4.04
N ALA A 209 20.51 3.29 -4.75
CA ALA A 209 21.03 4.15 -5.82
C ALA A 209 22.04 5.18 -5.31
N ARG A 210 21.94 5.56 -4.03
CA ARG A 210 22.86 6.49 -3.35
C ARG A 210 24.07 5.80 -2.72
N ASN A 211 24.19 4.47 -2.82
CA ASN A 211 25.20 3.69 -2.11
C ASN A 211 25.20 3.95 -0.59
N HIS A 212 24.02 4.08 0.03
CA HIS A 212 23.85 4.17 1.50
C HIS A 212 24.84 5.14 2.18
N PRO A 213 24.75 6.45 1.89
CA PRO A 213 25.62 7.44 2.53
C PRO A 213 25.44 7.39 4.05
N ASP A 214 26.51 7.70 4.78
CA ASP A 214 26.57 7.62 6.25
C ASP A 214 26.35 6.21 6.83
N GLY A 215 26.44 5.15 6.01
CA GLY A 215 26.25 3.78 6.45
C GLY A 215 24.82 3.47 6.92
N LYS A 216 23.82 4.24 6.47
CA LYS A 216 22.41 4.04 6.85
C LYS A 216 21.92 2.64 6.47
N PRO A 217 21.07 2.00 7.31
CA PRO A 217 20.46 0.71 6.98
C PRO A 217 19.70 0.75 5.66
N CYS A 218 19.71 -0.37 4.93
CA CYS A 218 19.02 -0.50 3.66
C CYS A 218 17.50 -0.64 3.86
N ASP A 219 16.73 0.13 3.08
CA ASP A 219 15.26 0.11 3.10
C ASP A 219 14.68 -1.27 2.75
N LYS A 220 15.45 -2.17 2.12
CA LYS A 220 15.02 -3.56 1.86
C LYS A 220 14.64 -4.32 3.14
N GLN A 221 15.19 -3.97 4.29
CA GLN A 221 14.79 -4.59 5.56
C GLN A 221 13.42 -4.11 6.03
N LYS A 222 13.03 -2.88 5.68
CA LYS A 222 11.77 -2.26 6.13
C LYS A 222 10.53 -2.95 5.55
N ILE A 223 10.68 -3.61 4.39
CA ILE A 223 9.56 -4.26 3.67
C ILE A 223 9.29 -5.70 4.13
N VAL A 224 10.19 -6.32 4.91
CA VAL A 224 10.11 -7.74 5.27
C VAL A 224 8.80 -8.06 5.98
N GLY A 225 8.48 -7.34 7.06
CA GLY A 225 7.25 -7.57 7.82
C GLY A 225 5.99 -7.37 6.98
N VAL A 226 5.99 -6.35 6.10
CA VAL A 226 4.86 -6.04 5.23
C VAL A 226 4.61 -7.16 4.22
N LEU A 227 5.67 -7.68 3.59
CA LEU A 227 5.57 -8.76 2.61
C LEU A 227 5.17 -10.10 3.24
N LEU A 228 5.65 -10.41 4.45
CA LEU A 228 5.18 -11.57 5.20
C LEU A 228 3.69 -11.47 5.53
N GLY A 229 3.22 -10.27 5.90
CA GLY A 229 1.79 -10.00 6.11
C GLY A 229 0.95 -10.16 4.84
N ILE A 230 1.45 -9.71 3.69
CA ILE A 230 0.80 -9.91 2.39
C ILE A 230 0.76 -11.41 2.03
N TYR A 231 1.84 -12.14 2.25
CA TYR A 231 1.87 -13.59 2.03
C TYR A 231 0.81 -14.32 2.87
N TRP A 232 0.72 -13.99 4.16
CA TRP A 232 -0.34 -14.52 5.04
C TRP A 232 -1.74 -14.20 4.50
N ARG A 233 -1.96 -12.96 4.03
CA ARG A 233 -3.23 -12.54 3.43
C ARG A 233 -3.59 -13.36 2.20
N LEU A 234 -2.62 -13.64 1.32
CA LEU A 234 -2.86 -14.47 0.13
C LEU A 234 -3.33 -15.87 0.54
N LEU A 235 -2.66 -16.49 1.49
CA LEU A 235 -3.05 -17.81 2.03
C LEU A 235 -4.45 -17.78 2.66
N ALA A 236 -4.73 -16.77 3.50
CA ALA A 236 -6.03 -16.59 4.11
C ALA A 236 -7.14 -16.38 3.06
N THR A 237 -6.86 -15.64 1.98
CA THR A 237 -7.83 -15.39 0.90
C THR A 237 -8.23 -16.70 0.23
N VAL A 238 -7.26 -17.57 -0.09
CA VAL A 238 -7.53 -18.89 -0.67
C VAL A 238 -8.34 -19.78 0.28
N ARG A 239 -8.07 -19.69 1.59
CA ARG A 239 -8.74 -20.49 2.61
C ARG A 239 -10.17 -20.04 2.89
N ASP A 240 -10.35 -18.73 3.13
CA ASP A 240 -11.56 -18.18 3.74
C ASP A 240 -12.49 -17.47 2.73
N ALA A 241 -11.99 -17.10 1.54
CA ALA A 241 -12.76 -16.47 0.47
C ALA A 241 -12.46 -17.12 -0.91
N PRO A 242 -12.63 -18.45 -1.05
CA PRO A 242 -12.22 -19.19 -2.24
C PRO A 242 -12.90 -18.68 -3.54
N GLU A 243 -14.09 -18.11 -3.45
CA GLU A 243 -14.80 -17.51 -4.58
C GLU A 243 -14.14 -16.24 -5.14
N ASN A 244 -13.26 -15.60 -4.36
CA ASN A 244 -12.51 -14.40 -4.74
C ASN A 244 -10.99 -14.67 -4.84
N ALA A 245 -10.58 -15.93 -4.82
CA ALA A 245 -9.20 -16.32 -4.61
C ALA A 245 -8.36 -16.47 -5.90
N ASP A 246 -8.91 -16.23 -7.09
CA ASP A 246 -8.21 -16.47 -8.37
C ASP A 246 -6.86 -15.75 -8.44
N ARG A 247 -6.85 -14.44 -8.13
CA ARG A 247 -5.62 -13.65 -8.11
C ARG A 247 -4.66 -14.11 -7.02
N ALA A 248 -5.17 -14.40 -5.83
CA ALA A 248 -4.33 -14.86 -4.72
C ALA A 248 -3.66 -16.20 -5.04
N THR A 249 -4.40 -17.12 -5.65
CA THR A 249 -3.92 -18.43 -6.12
C THR A 249 -2.86 -18.26 -7.22
N ALA A 250 -3.09 -17.36 -8.18
CA ALA A 250 -2.12 -17.07 -9.24
C ALA A 250 -0.80 -16.52 -8.68
N LEU A 251 -0.86 -15.58 -7.74
CA LEU A 251 0.33 -15.03 -7.09
C LEU A 251 1.07 -16.06 -6.23
N LEU A 252 0.35 -16.86 -5.43
CA LEU A 252 0.96 -17.96 -4.65
C LEU A 252 1.67 -18.97 -5.55
N LYS A 253 1.08 -19.30 -6.71
CA LYS A 253 1.73 -20.17 -7.70
C LYS A 253 3.02 -19.58 -8.24
N LEU A 254 3.07 -18.28 -8.52
CA LEU A 254 4.31 -17.60 -8.92
C LEU A 254 5.36 -17.66 -7.80
N ILE A 255 4.95 -17.44 -6.55
CA ILE A 255 5.82 -17.53 -5.38
C ILE A 255 6.40 -18.95 -5.25
N ASP A 256 5.58 -19.98 -5.38
CA ASP A 256 6.03 -21.37 -5.28
C ASP A 256 6.99 -21.77 -6.42
N GLN A 257 6.86 -21.14 -7.59
CA GLN A 257 7.76 -21.36 -8.73
C GLN A 257 9.15 -20.77 -8.51
N ASP A 258 9.26 -19.61 -7.83
CA ASP A 258 10.53 -18.93 -7.59
C ASP A 258 10.54 -18.17 -6.25
N GLU A 259 10.46 -18.92 -5.15
CA GLU A 259 10.41 -18.34 -3.79
C GLU A 259 11.62 -17.43 -3.52
N LYS A 260 12.79 -17.78 -4.05
CA LYS A 260 14.03 -17.02 -3.83
C LYS A 260 14.04 -15.67 -4.55
N ARG A 261 13.27 -15.52 -5.63
CA ARG A 261 13.13 -14.24 -6.31
C ARG A 261 12.26 -13.28 -5.50
N TYR A 262 11.10 -13.75 -5.04
CA TYR A 262 10.11 -12.90 -4.37
C TYR A 262 10.36 -12.72 -2.87
N PHE A 263 10.92 -13.75 -2.22
CA PHE A 263 11.31 -13.78 -0.81
C PHE A 263 12.79 -14.20 -0.68
N PRO A 264 13.75 -13.42 -1.21
CA PRO A 264 15.16 -13.75 -1.16
C PRO A 264 15.64 -13.83 0.30
N PRO A 265 16.33 -14.91 0.74
CA PRO A 265 16.73 -15.03 2.14
C PRO A 265 17.71 -13.92 2.57
N TYR A 266 18.54 -13.46 1.63
CA TYR A 266 19.56 -12.45 1.84
C TYR A 266 19.64 -11.49 0.65
N THR A 267 20.20 -10.32 0.90
CA THR A 267 20.64 -9.42 -0.16
C THR A 267 21.95 -8.73 0.25
N SER A 268 22.55 -8.00 -0.68
CA SER A 268 23.72 -7.18 -0.42
C SER A 268 23.47 -5.75 -0.88
N TYR A 269 24.02 -4.80 -0.15
CA TYR A 269 24.05 -3.41 -0.57
C TYR A 269 25.45 -2.82 -0.44
N ILE A 270 25.71 -1.78 -1.21
CA ILE A 270 26.98 -1.05 -1.23
C ILE A 270 26.83 0.17 -0.33
N SER A 271 27.81 0.38 0.54
CA SER A 271 28.05 1.60 1.30
C SER A 271 29.50 2.08 1.11
N GLU A 272 29.85 3.22 1.71
CA GLU A 272 31.23 3.73 1.75
C GLU A 272 32.24 2.72 2.33
N THR A 273 31.79 1.86 3.24
CA THR A 273 32.63 0.84 3.90
C THR A 273 32.74 -0.46 3.08
N GLY A 274 32.09 -0.53 1.92
CA GLY A 274 32.09 -1.69 1.02
C GLY A 274 30.74 -2.40 0.92
N SER A 275 30.77 -3.66 0.47
CA SER A 275 29.55 -4.47 0.32
C SER A 275 29.15 -5.11 1.67
N THR A 276 27.92 -4.87 2.09
CA THR A 276 27.33 -5.43 3.30
C THR A 276 26.23 -6.41 2.94
N ARG A 277 26.30 -7.65 3.45
CA ARG A 277 25.22 -8.64 3.34
C ARG A 277 24.24 -8.47 4.49
N ILE A 278 22.96 -8.50 4.19
CA ILE A 278 21.86 -8.45 5.16
C ILE A 278 20.89 -9.59 4.94
N GLU A 279 20.26 -10.01 6.03
CA GLU A 279 19.15 -10.95 6.02
C GLU A 279 17.84 -10.23 5.67
N LEU A 280 16.99 -10.92 4.91
CA LEU A 280 15.64 -10.48 4.56
C LEU A 280 14.60 -11.51 5.00
N PHE A 281 14.55 -12.67 4.32
CA PHE A 281 13.49 -13.67 4.51
C PHE A 281 13.99 -15.04 4.99
N ASP A 282 15.28 -15.16 5.34
CA ASP A 282 15.85 -16.43 5.75
C ASP A 282 15.12 -17.03 6.95
N GLY A 283 14.68 -18.28 6.83
CA GLY A 283 13.93 -18.98 7.88
C GLY A 283 12.49 -18.48 8.15
N PHE A 284 12.09 -17.30 7.67
CA PHE A 284 10.77 -16.73 7.96
C PHE A 284 9.63 -17.49 7.28
N LEU A 285 9.77 -17.87 6.01
CA LEU A 285 8.69 -18.51 5.23
C LEU A 285 8.28 -19.88 5.79
N PRO A 286 9.19 -20.79 6.15
CA PRO A 286 8.84 -22.04 6.82
C PRO A 286 8.05 -21.81 8.12
N VAL A 287 8.53 -20.91 8.97
CA VAL A 287 7.86 -20.59 10.25
C VAL A 287 6.47 -20.02 10.00
N LEU A 288 6.32 -19.12 9.03
CA LEU A 288 5.04 -18.51 8.69
C LEU A 288 4.04 -19.55 8.17
N ARG A 289 4.48 -20.51 7.36
CA ARG A 289 3.65 -21.64 6.88
C ARG A 289 3.20 -22.53 8.04
N ASP A 290 4.10 -22.88 8.97
CA ASP A 290 3.75 -23.67 10.15
C ASP A 290 2.74 -22.94 11.05
N MET A 291 2.92 -21.63 11.25
CA MET A 291 1.97 -20.79 11.97
C MET A 291 0.61 -20.75 11.26
N PHE A 292 0.58 -20.69 9.93
CA PHE A 292 -0.67 -20.68 9.17
C PHE A 292 -1.41 -22.03 9.23
N LEU A 293 -0.69 -23.14 9.28
CA LEU A 293 -1.28 -24.47 9.49
C LEU A 293 -1.96 -24.55 10.86
N GLN A 294 -1.28 -24.09 11.92
CA GLN A 294 -1.85 -24.02 13.27
C GLN A 294 -3.09 -23.11 13.33
N ASP A 295 -3.05 -21.95 12.66
CA ASP A 295 -4.20 -21.04 12.56
C ASP A 295 -5.37 -21.69 11.80
N THR A 296 -5.09 -22.48 10.77
CA THR A 296 -6.11 -23.19 9.99
C THR A 296 -6.84 -24.25 10.82
N GLU A 297 -6.11 -24.94 11.69
CA GLU A 297 -6.67 -25.93 12.63
C GLU A 297 -7.44 -25.29 13.79
N ALA A 298 -7.21 -24.00 14.07
CA ALA A 298 -7.90 -23.29 15.14
C ALA A 298 -9.38 -23.01 14.80
N ASP A 299 -10.19 -22.89 15.86
CA ASP A 299 -11.58 -22.45 15.75
C ASP A 299 -11.64 -21.06 15.10
N HIS A 300 -12.65 -20.82 14.25
CA HIS A 300 -12.78 -19.58 13.47
C HIS A 300 -12.61 -18.28 14.28
N HIS A 301 -13.14 -18.22 15.50
CA HIS A 301 -13.07 -17.05 16.38
C HIS A 301 -11.68 -16.81 17.02
N GLN A 302 -10.78 -17.80 16.93
CA GLN A 302 -9.41 -17.76 17.44
C GLN A 302 -8.38 -17.51 16.34
N ARG A 303 -8.81 -17.55 15.07
CA ARG A 303 -7.94 -17.27 13.93
C ARG A 303 -7.50 -15.82 13.89
N VAL A 304 -6.36 -15.60 13.25
CA VAL A 304 -5.89 -14.26 12.89
C VAL A 304 -6.88 -13.62 11.94
N VAL A 305 -7.47 -12.49 12.36
CA VAL A 305 -8.34 -11.69 11.50
C VAL A 305 -7.49 -11.01 10.44
N VAL A 306 -7.83 -11.23 9.18
CA VAL A 306 -7.13 -10.64 8.05
C VAL A 306 -8.01 -9.55 7.42
N PRO A 307 -7.57 -8.28 7.44
CA PRO A 307 -8.27 -7.19 6.77
C PRO A 307 -8.68 -7.52 5.34
N GLY A 308 -9.99 -7.47 5.09
CA GLY A 308 -10.57 -7.70 3.77
C GLY A 308 -10.59 -9.16 3.31
N VAL A 309 -10.48 -10.12 4.21
CA VAL A 309 -10.64 -11.56 3.93
C VAL A 309 -11.55 -12.17 4.98
N GLY A 310 -12.78 -12.53 4.58
CA GLY A 310 -13.72 -13.29 5.42
C GLY A 310 -14.02 -12.65 6.79
N ASP A 311 -13.99 -11.33 6.91
CA ASP A 311 -14.25 -10.61 8.16
C ASP A 311 -15.78 -10.52 8.42
N PRO A 312 -16.35 -11.32 9.34
CA PRO A 312 -17.80 -11.37 9.54
C PRO A 312 -18.36 -10.05 10.07
N GLN A 313 -17.53 -9.26 10.77
CA GLN A 313 -17.96 -7.96 11.28
C GLN A 313 -18.12 -6.96 10.14
N LEU A 314 -17.35 -7.08 9.06
CA LEU A 314 -17.55 -6.28 7.85
C LEU A 314 -18.71 -6.81 7.00
N ASP A 315 -18.96 -8.12 7.03
CA ASP A 315 -20.07 -8.74 6.31
C ASP A 315 -21.46 -8.33 6.85
N ASP A 316 -21.59 -8.09 8.17
CA ASP A 316 -22.84 -7.60 8.78
C ASP A 316 -23.20 -6.15 8.38
N PHE A 317 -22.25 -5.36 7.86
CA PHE A 317 -22.49 -4.00 7.34
C PHE A 317 -22.83 -3.96 5.83
N LEU A 318 -22.66 -5.08 5.10
CA LEU A 318 -22.80 -5.16 3.64
C LEU A 318 -24.19 -4.87 3.02
N PRO A 319 -25.36 -5.09 3.68
CA PRO A 319 -26.64 -4.96 2.99
C PRO A 319 -26.96 -3.54 2.48
N GLN A 320 -26.37 -2.49 3.06
CA GLN A 320 -26.75 -1.10 2.75
C GLN A 320 -25.96 -0.45 1.60
N ALA A 321 -24.74 -0.92 1.32
CA ALA A 321 -23.87 -0.34 0.29
C ALA A 321 -24.22 -0.82 -1.15
N ARG A 322 -24.67 -2.08 -1.30
CA ARG A 322 -25.00 -2.70 -2.60
C ARG A 322 -26.12 -1.99 -3.38
N ALA A 323 -26.97 -1.22 -2.71
CA ALA A 323 -28.08 -0.51 -3.35
C ALA A 323 -27.67 0.78 -4.09
N ARG A 324 -26.45 1.32 -3.86
CA ARG A 324 -26.06 2.67 -4.35
C ARG A 324 -25.06 2.69 -5.50
N VAL A 325 -24.37 1.58 -5.81
CA VAL A 325 -23.29 1.54 -6.83
C VAL A 325 -23.78 1.03 -8.20
N LYS A 326 -25.10 0.94 -8.42
CA LYS A 326 -25.65 0.83 -9.79
C LYS A 326 -25.52 2.16 -10.53
N VAL A 327 -24.29 2.64 -10.73
CA VAL A 327 -23.97 3.71 -11.67
C VAL A 327 -23.57 3.01 -12.97
N ASN A 328 -24.30 3.35 -14.04
CA ASN A 328 -24.23 2.75 -15.36
C ASN A 328 -22.78 2.57 -15.86
N MET A 329 -22.27 1.33 -15.84
CA MET A 329 -21.08 0.91 -16.58
C MET A 329 -21.35 0.64 -18.07
N THR A 330 -22.44 1.16 -18.64
CA THR A 330 -22.87 0.87 -20.02
C THR A 330 -22.47 1.92 -21.06
N SER A 331 -21.57 2.85 -20.73
CA SER A 331 -20.98 3.72 -21.75
C SER A 331 -19.58 4.14 -21.37
N LEU A 332 -18.59 3.28 -21.64
CA LEU A 332 -17.21 3.62 -21.96
C LEU A 332 -16.64 2.54 -22.88
#